data_AF-A0A6C0KS27-F1
#
_entry.id   AF-A0A6C0KS27-F1
#
_cell.length_a   1.000
_cell.length_b   1.000
_cell.length_c   1.000
_cell.angle_alpha   90.00
_cell.angle_beta   90.00
_cell.angle_gamma   90.00
#
_symmetry.space_group_name_H-M   'P 1'
#
loop_
_entity.id
_entity.type
_entity.pdbx_description
1 polymer ?
#
loop_
_entity_poly.entity_id
_entity_poly.type
_entity_poly.pdbx_seq_one_letter_code
_entity_poly.pdbx_strand_id
1 'polypeptide(L)'
;MNSFDNQNKLSCIICNKKYTKKSSLDKHKILCEFKTKTKREIKIDNEEQDDIPTYSQLVKIVQESTLKMIKMEDKIIELEKWVQKKKKKLNVISWLNDNINPTIGFLEWVNVQLNVKEHHFENLMENTLFSTVQKIFEDNLSSNDDIVNPICCFTQKMGIFYICEFNEDAKPLWKQLVLNDMVLILKTIQNRLLKVLTKWKLDNQYKIEDNDKISELFNKAIIKLMNMSFNQDASLGRIKNNLFNYLKIDFKPIEFDLEF
;
A
#
# COMPACT_ATOMS: atom_id res chain seq x y z
N MET A 1 -9.65 -4.33 63.65
CA MET A 1 -8.17 -4.26 63.59
C MET A 1 -7.64 -5.64 63.27
N ASN A 2 -6.93 -5.74 62.13
CA ASN A 2 -5.90 -6.70 61.73
C ASN A 2 -6.23 -8.21 61.78
N SER A 3 -6.69 -8.78 60.66
CA SER A 3 -5.90 -9.32 59.53
C SER A 3 -5.14 -10.61 59.87
N PHE A 4 -5.88 -11.72 59.83
CA PHE A 4 -5.35 -13.07 59.62
C PHE A 4 -5.04 -13.24 58.13
N ASP A 5 -3.76 -13.29 57.75
CA ASP A 5 -3.32 -13.94 56.52
C ASP A 5 -1.80 -14.14 56.54
N ASN A 6 -1.34 -15.18 57.23
CA ASN A 6 0.06 -15.60 57.20
C ASN A 6 0.24 -16.66 56.09
N GLN A 7 0.22 -16.22 54.83
CA GLN A 7 0.66 -17.06 53.71
C GLN A 7 2.18 -16.97 53.58
N ASN A 8 2.87 -18.05 53.92
CA ASN A 8 4.31 -18.24 53.71
C ASN A 8 4.69 -17.94 52.25
N LYS A 9 5.17 -16.73 51.98
CA LYS A 9 5.73 -16.33 50.67
C LYS A 9 7.09 -17.01 50.51
N LEU A 10 7.16 -18.00 49.64
CA LEU A 10 8.38 -18.75 49.33
C LEU A 10 9.22 -17.97 48.31
N SER A 11 10.45 -17.57 48.65
CA SER A 11 11.33 -16.79 47.75
C SER A 11 12.62 -17.52 47.40
N CYS A 12 13.13 -17.27 46.20
CA CYS A 12 14.46 -17.71 45.78
C CYS A 12 15.52 -16.80 46.39
N ILE A 13 16.53 -17.35 47.05
CA ILE A 13 17.61 -16.56 47.67
C ILE A 13 18.57 -15.99 46.62
N ILE A 14 18.66 -16.65 45.46
CA ILE A 14 19.62 -16.30 44.39
C ILE A 14 19.10 -15.12 43.53
N CYS A 15 17.80 -15.05 43.26
CA CYS A 15 17.23 -13.99 42.41
C CYS A 15 16.02 -13.26 43.01
N ASN A 16 15.70 -13.52 44.28
CA ASN A 16 14.60 -12.91 45.04
C ASN A 16 13.19 -13.02 44.43
N LYS A 17 12.99 -13.92 43.44
CA LYS A 17 11.67 -14.20 42.89
C LYS A 17 10.77 -14.89 43.93
N LYS A 18 9.53 -14.42 44.02
CA LYS A 18 8.51 -14.92 44.97
C LYS A 18 7.60 -15.94 44.29
N TYR A 19 7.28 -17.01 45.02
CA TYR A 19 6.51 -18.16 44.57
C TYR A 19 5.40 -18.47 45.57
N THR A 20 4.25 -18.88 45.04
CA THR A 20 3.08 -19.27 45.82
C THR A 20 3.05 -20.76 46.15
N LYS A 21 3.84 -21.58 45.44
CA LYS A 21 3.92 -23.04 45.63
C LYS A 21 5.36 -23.50 45.86
N LYS A 22 5.57 -24.40 46.82
CA LYS A 22 6.88 -25.00 47.14
C LYS A 22 7.48 -25.74 45.95
N SER A 23 6.68 -26.52 45.22
CA SER A 23 7.12 -27.20 44.00
C SER A 23 7.63 -26.26 42.91
N SER A 24 7.04 -25.06 42.80
CA SER A 24 7.50 -24.03 41.84
C SER A 24 8.80 -23.38 42.28
N LEU A 25 8.99 -23.14 43.59
CA LEU A 25 10.25 -22.64 44.14
C LEU A 25 11.36 -23.67 43.96
N ASP A 26 11.11 -24.94 44.27
CA ASP A 26 12.12 -26.01 44.19
C ASP A 26 12.59 -26.24 42.75
N LYS A 27 11.66 -26.23 41.77
CA LYS A 27 12.00 -26.25 40.34
C LYS A 27 12.84 -25.05 39.93
N HIS A 28 12.48 -23.87 40.41
CA HIS A 28 13.19 -22.65 40.08
C HIS A 28 14.59 -22.59 40.71
N LYS A 29 14.78 -23.07 41.94
CA LYS A 29 16.07 -23.08 42.63
C LYS A 29 17.14 -23.82 41.81
N ILE A 30 16.83 -25.02 41.31
CA ILE A 30 17.73 -25.83 40.47
C ILE A 30 18.18 -25.05 39.24
N LEU A 31 17.24 -24.43 38.52
CA LEU A 31 17.54 -23.67 37.31
C LEU A 31 18.24 -22.34 37.59
N CYS A 32 17.91 -21.71 38.72
CA CYS A 32 18.49 -20.43 39.12
C CYS A 32 19.96 -20.62 39.52
N GLU A 33 20.25 -21.66 40.28
CA GLU A 33 21.58 -22.06 40.71
C GLU A 33 22.47 -22.40 39.50
N PHE A 34 21.95 -23.22 38.56
CA PHE A 34 22.65 -23.52 37.31
C PHE A 34 22.97 -22.26 36.48
N LYS A 35 22.03 -21.30 36.40
CA LYS A 35 22.20 -20.09 35.59
C LYS A 35 23.17 -19.08 36.20
N THR A 36 23.39 -19.11 37.52
CA THR A 36 24.25 -18.15 38.22
C THR A 36 25.67 -18.64 38.48
N LYS A 37 25.98 -19.91 38.20
CA LYS A 37 27.36 -20.42 38.29
C LYS A 37 28.28 -19.65 37.34
N THR A 38 29.45 -19.26 37.82
CA THR A 38 30.48 -18.59 37.01
C THR A 38 31.19 -19.60 36.11
N LYS A 39 31.76 -19.14 34.99
CA LYS A 39 32.47 -20.00 34.03
C LYS A 39 33.60 -20.83 34.67
N ARG A 40 34.20 -20.33 35.75
CA ARG A 40 35.28 -21.02 36.49
C ARG A 40 34.74 -22.13 37.40
N GLU A 41 33.61 -21.89 38.08
CA GLU A 41 32.92 -22.91 38.90
C GLU A 41 32.36 -24.03 38.02
N ILE A 42 31.80 -23.69 36.85
CA ILE A 42 31.34 -24.69 35.87
C ILE A 42 32.51 -25.57 35.41
N LYS A 43 33.70 -25.00 35.20
CA LYS A 43 34.86 -25.76 34.74
C LYS A 43 35.41 -26.71 35.82
N ILE A 44 35.42 -26.28 37.08
CA ILE A 44 35.84 -27.11 38.22
C ILE A 44 34.84 -28.24 38.47
N ASP A 45 33.53 -27.96 38.44
CA ASP A 45 32.50 -28.99 38.60
C ASP A 45 32.54 -30.05 37.48
N ASN A 46 32.81 -29.63 36.23
CA ASN A 46 32.97 -30.55 35.09
C ASN A 46 34.22 -31.45 35.19
N GLU A 47 35.25 -31.01 35.92
CA GLU A 47 36.51 -31.75 36.10
C GLU A 47 36.43 -32.70 37.32
N GLU A 48 35.57 -32.42 38.31
CA GLU A 48 35.49 -33.15 39.59
C GLU A 48 34.28 -34.10 39.74
N GLN A 49 33.22 -33.95 38.94
CA GLN A 49 32.08 -34.88 38.92
C GLN A 49 31.81 -35.42 37.51
N ASP A 50 31.55 -36.72 37.41
CA ASP A 50 30.85 -37.30 36.26
C ASP A 50 29.45 -36.65 36.17
N ASP A 51 29.37 -35.54 35.44
CA ASP A 51 28.28 -34.57 35.41
C ASP A 51 27.07 -35.08 34.60
N ILE A 52 26.49 -36.20 35.03
CA ILE A 52 25.28 -36.77 34.45
C ILE A 52 24.09 -36.39 35.32
N PRO A 53 23.16 -35.54 34.81
CA PRO A 53 21.90 -35.29 35.49
C PRO A 53 21.21 -36.62 35.80
N THR A 54 20.69 -36.79 37.02
CA THR A 54 19.87 -37.96 37.31
C THR A 54 18.75 -38.05 36.27
N TYR A 55 18.34 -39.26 35.89
CA TYR A 55 17.29 -39.45 34.87
C TYR A 55 16.05 -38.56 35.12
N SER A 56 15.67 -38.35 36.39
CA SER A 56 14.58 -37.45 36.77
C SER A 56 14.86 -35.97 36.46
N GLN A 57 16.09 -35.49 36.67
CA GLN A 57 16.51 -34.13 36.33
C GLN A 57 16.58 -33.94 34.82
N LEU A 58 17.13 -34.91 34.08
CA LEU A 58 17.15 -34.91 32.62
C LEU A 58 15.72 -34.82 32.04
N VAL A 59 14.82 -35.68 32.51
CA VAL A 59 13.41 -35.69 32.08
C VAL A 59 12.75 -34.34 32.36
N LYS A 60 12.99 -33.72 33.52
CA LYS A 60 12.46 -32.39 33.84
C LYS A 60 13.02 -31.30 32.93
N ILE A 61 14.31 -31.36 32.59
CA ILE A 61 14.95 -30.40 31.67
C ILE A 61 14.39 -30.55 30.26
N VAL A 62 14.22 -31.79 29.77
CA VAL A 62 13.62 -32.06 28.46
C VAL A 62 12.18 -31.59 28.43
N GLN A 63 11.37 -31.90 29.45
CA GLN A 63 9.99 -31.42 29.56
C GLN A 63 9.88 -29.89 29.53
N GLU A 64 10.72 -29.18 30.30
CA GLU A 64 10.77 -27.71 30.28
C GLU A 64 11.23 -27.15 28.93
N SER A 65 12.14 -27.85 28.25
CA SER A 65 12.61 -27.48 26.91
C SER A 65 11.51 -27.66 25.86
N THR A 66 10.80 -28.79 25.88
CA THR A 66 9.63 -29.02 25.02
C THR A 66 8.54 -27.98 25.25
N LEU A 67 8.23 -27.66 26.51
CA LEU A 67 7.25 -26.60 26.84
C LEU A 67 7.68 -25.21 26.36
N LYS A 68 8.99 -24.92 26.35
CA LYS A 68 9.53 -23.68 25.78
C LYS A 68 9.50 -23.68 24.26
N MET A 69 9.76 -24.82 23.61
CA MET A 69 9.67 -24.95 22.15
C MET A 69 8.23 -24.72 21.67
N ILE A 70 7.25 -25.37 22.29
CA ILE A 70 5.82 -25.16 21.98
C ILE A 70 5.45 -23.66 22.11
N LYS A 71 5.87 -23.00 23.20
CA LYS A 71 5.63 -21.55 23.37
C LYS A 71 6.36 -20.67 22.35
N MET A 72 7.48 -21.13 21.81
CA MET A 72 8.20 -20.42 20.75
C MET A 72 7.52 -20.61 19.40
N GLU A 73 7.08 -21.83 19.08
CA GLU A 73 6.28 -22.15 17.89
C GLU A 73 4.99 -21.32 17.86
N ASP A 74 4.27 -21.24 18.98
CA ASP A 74 3.05 -20.40 19.09
C ASP A 74 3.34 -18.93 18.77
N LYS A 75 4.47 -18.40 19.27
CA LYS A 75 4.89 -17.02 18.98
C LYS A 75 5.30 -16.83 17.53
N ILE A 76 5.97 -17.82 16.94
CA ILE A 76 6.33 -17.80 15.51
C ILE A 76 5.05 -17.76 14.67
N ILE A 77 4.07 -18.62 14.94
CA ILE A 77 2.76 -18.62 14.26
C ILE A 77 2.05 -17.27 14.43
N GLU A 78 2.12 -16.66 15.61
CA GLU A 78 1.55 -15.33 15.83
C GLU A 78 2.28 -14.26 15.02
N LEU A 79 3.62 -14.25 15.06
CA LEU A 79 4.47 -13.35 14.28
C LEU A 79 4.24 -13.51 12.78
N GLU A 80 4.12 -14.73 12.28
CA GLU A 80 3.76 -15.02 10.89
C GLU A 80 2.40 -14.44 10.55
N LYS A 81 1.38 -14.59 11.41
CA LYS A 81 0.07 -13.95 11.21
C LYS A 81 0.18 -12.42 11.17
N TRP A 82 1.02 -11.82 12.01
CA TRP A 82 1.28 -10.38 12.01
C TRP A 82 2.05 -9.92 10.76
N VAL A 83 3.06 -10.69 10.34
CA VAL A 83 3.82 -10.47 9.11
C VAL A 83 2.92 -10.61 7.90
N GLN A 84 2.03 -11.59 7.84
CA GLN A 84 1.04 -11.74 6.76
C GLN A 84 0.02 -10.60 6.75
N LYS A 85 -0.46 -10.15 7.92
CA LYS A 85 -1.31 -8.95 8.04
C LYS A 85 -0.57 -7.67 7.59
N LYS A 86 0.73 -7.56 7.88
CA LYS A 86 1.57 -6.43 7.42
C LYS A 86 1.97 -6.54 5.94
N LYS A 87 2.25 -7.74 5.42
CA LYS A 87 2.50 -8.02 3.98
C LYS A 87 1.26 -7.75 3.13
N LYS A 88 0.04 -7.91 3.66
CA LYS A 88 -1.20 -7.41 3.03
C LYS A 88 -1.27 -5.88 2.93
N LYS A 89 -0.56 -5.16 3.81
CA LYS A 89 -0.19 -3.75 3.60
C LYS A 89 1.11 -3.67 2.81
N LEU A 90 1.22 -4.45 1.73
CA LEU A 90 2.25 -4.30 0.71
C LEU A 90 2.29 -2.82 0.36
N ASN A 91 3.45 -2.22 0.61
CA ASN A 91 3.66 -0.82 0.36
C ASN A 91 3.79 -0.69 -1.16
N VAL A 92 2.65 -0.65 -1.84
CA VAL A 92 2.54 -0.50 -3.30
C VAL A 92 3.42 0.65 -3.76
N ILE A 93 3.52 1.71 -2.96
CA ILE A 93 4.40 2.85 -3.18
C ILE A 93 5.88 2.44 -3.16
N SER A 94 6.34 1.64 -2.19
CA SER A 94 7.74 1.19 -2.18
C SER A 94 8.05 0.29 -3.38
N TRP A 95 7.14 -0.63 -3.72
CA TRP A 95 7.32 -1.47 -4.90
C TRP A 95 7.39 -0.63 -6.19
N LEU A 96 6.52 0.36 -6.34
CA LEU A 96 6.53 1.28 -7.48
C LEU A 96 7.84 2.07 -7.54
N ASN A 97 8.34 2.58 -6.41
CA ASN A 97 9.64 3.28 -6.34
C ASN A 97 10.81 2.38 -6.72
N ASP A 98 10.76 1.09 -6.39
CA ASP A 98 11.86 0.16 -6.61
C ASP A 98 11.85 -0.46 -8.02
N ASN A 99 10.67 -0.58 -8.65
CA ASN A 99 10.49 -1.35 -9.89
C ASN A 99 10.08 -0.51 -11.11
N ILE A 100 9.56 0.71 -10.90
CA ILE A 100 9.09 1.56 -12.00
C ILE A 100 9.77 2.93 -11.93
N ASN A 101 10.61 3.17 -12.94
CA ASN A 101 11.21 4.47 -13.20
C ASN A 101 10.49 5.13 -14.37
N PRO A 102 9.46 5.95 -14.12
CA PRO A 102 8.81 6.71 -15.18
C PRO A 102 9.79 7.72 -15.77
N THR A 103 9.65 8.01 -17.06
CA THR A 103 10.51 8.97 -17.77
C THR A 103 10.08 10.41 -17.53
N ILE A 104 8.82 10.63 -17.11
CA ILE A 104 8.17 11.93 -16.97
C ILE A 104 7.40 12.00 -15.65
N GLY A 105 7.40 13.16 -14.99
CA GLY A 105 6.62 13.38 -13.77
C GLY A 105 5.13 13.57 -14.07
N PHE A 106 4.26 13.18 -13.14
CA PHE A 106 2.81 13.27 -13.32
C PHE A 106 2.33 14.67 -13.71
N LEU A 107 2.76 15.72 -12.99
CA LEU A 107 2.38 17.10 -13.31
C LEU A 107 2.91 17.54 -14.69
N GLU A 108 4.10 17.09 -15.06
CA GLU A 108 4.68 17.37 -16.38
C GLU A 108 3.90 16.66 -17.48
N TRP A 109 3.51 15.41 -17.29
CA TRP A 109 2.65 14.68 -18.22
C TRP A 109 1.28 15.38 -18.38
N VAL A 110 0.64 15.77 -17.28
CA VAL A 110 -0.64 16.49 -17.31
C VAL A 110 -0.50 17.83 -18.05
N ASN A 111 0.58 18.57 -17.82
CA ASN A 111 0.74 19.92 -18.38
C ASN A 111 1.35 19.96 -19.78
N VAL A 112 2.15 18.99 -20.19
CA VAL A 112 2.92 19.03 -21.45
C VAL A 112 2.43 17.96 -22.44
N GLN A 113 2.25 16.72 -21.99
CA GLN A 113 1.99 15.58 -22.89
C GLN A 113 0.50 15.36 -23.17
N LEU A 114 -0.38 15.67 -22.22
CA LEU A 114 -1.82 15.41 -22.37
C LEU A 114 -2.44 16.25 -23.51
N ASN A 115 -2.58 15.66 -24.69
CA ASN A 115 -3.05 16.37 -25.87
C ASN A 115 -4.53 16.11 -26.13
N VAL A 116 -5.26 17.17 -26.47
CA VAL A 116 -6.68 17.10 -26.86
C VAL A 116 -6.77 17.52 -28.32
N LYS A 117 -7.08 16.56 -29.18
CA LYS A 117 -7.27 16.75 -30.63
C LYS A 117 -8.74 17.04 -31.00
N GLU A 118 -8.96 17.44 -32.25
CA GLU A 118 -10.29 17.81 -32.80
C GLU A 118 -11.30 16.65 -32.81
N HIS A 119 -10.84 15.40 -32.99
CA HIS A 119 -11.74 14.24 -32.95
C HIS A 119 -12.37 14.01 -31.56
N HIS A 120 -11.73 14.49 -30.49
CA HIS A 120 -12.35 14.48 -29.16
C HIS A 120 -13.51 15.46 -29.07
N PHE A 121 -13.45 16.58 -29.80
CA PHE A 121 -14.55 17.53 -29.89
C PHE A 121 -15.72 16.97 -30.70
N GLU A 122 -15.45 16.28 -31.82
CA GLU A 122 -16.49 15.57 -32.57
C GLU A 122 -17.19 14.53 -31.68
N ASN A 123 -16.41 13.77 -30.89
CA ASN A 123 -16.96 12.85 -29.91
C ASN A 123 -17.78 13.56 -28.82
N LEU A 124 -17.45 14.79 -28.42
CA LEU A 124 -18.21 15.56 -27.44
C LEU A 124 -19.57 16.03 -27.99
N MET A 125 -19.64 16.34 -29.29
CA MET A 125 -20.89 16.71 -29.95
C MET A 125 -21.86 15.53 -29.93
N GLU A 126 -21.40 14.35 -30.33
CA GLU A 126 -22.23 13.16 -30.48
C GLU A 126 -22.49 12.43 -29.17
N ASN A 127 -21.48 12.32 -28.31
CA ASN A 127 -21.52 11.49 -27.11
C ASN A 127 -21.56 12.29 -25.81
N THR A 128 -21.46 11.58 -24.69
CA THR A 128 -21.39 12.21 -23.36
C THR A 128 -19.99 12.74 -23.09
N LEU A 129 -19.92 13.77 -22.25
CA LEU A 129 -18.64 14.30 -21.82
C LEU A 129 -17.77 13.24 -21.10
N PHE A 130 -18.39 12.30 -20.37
CA PHE A 130 -17.68 11.18 -19.75
C PHE A 130 -16.97 10.28 -20.76
N SER A 131 -17.67 9.91 -21.84
CA SER A 131 -17.06 9.12 -22.92
C SER A 131 -15.93 9.86 -23.62
N THR A 132 -16.02 11.19 -23.72
CA THR A 132 -14.98 12.03 -24.31
C THR A 132 -13.74 12.08 -23.42
N VAL A 133 -13.92 12.30 -22.12
CA VAL A 133 -12.82 12.28 -21.15
C VAL A 133 -12.14 10.90 -21.14
N GLN A 134 -12.93 9.82 -21.22
CA GLN A 134 -12.38 8.47 -21.32
C GLN A 134 -11.53 8.32 -22.59
N LYS A 135 -12.04 8.74 -23.75
CA LYS A 135 -11.28 8.65 -25.01
C LYS A 135 -10.00 9.48 -25.00
N ILE A 136 -10.01 10.65 -24.34
CA ILE A 136 -8.80 11.45 -24.12
C ILE A 136 -7.79 10.68 -23.29
N PHE A 137 -8.20 10.01 -22.20
CA PHE A 137 -7.30 9.18 -21.42
C PHE A 137 -6.77 8.00 -22.22
N GLU A 138 -7.63 7.30 -22.97
CA GLU A 138 -7.24 6.19 -23.84
C GLU A 138 -6.19 6.66 -24.86
N ASP A 139 -6.43 7.73 -25.60
CA ASP A 139 -5.49 8.21 -26.63
C ASP A 139 -4.16 8.72 -26.07
N ASN A 140 -4.12 9.19 -24.81
CA ASN A 140 -2.90 9.69 -24.17
C ASN A 140 -2.15 8.64 -23.34
N LEU A 141 -2.81 7.52 -23.02
CA LEU A 141 -2.22 6.41 -22.25
C LEU A 141 -2.01 5.15 -23.09
N SER A 142 -2.59 5.08 -24.29
CA SER A 142 -2.33 4.05 -25.30
C SER A 142 -0.84 4.04 -25.65
N SER A 143 -0.24 2.86 -25.50
CA SER A 143 1.18 2.57 -25.52
C SER A 143 1.99 3.34 -26.57
N ASN A 144 2.75 4.34 -26.11
CA ASN A 144 4.08 4.55 -26.67
C ASN A 144 5.01 3.65 -25.86
N ASP A 145 5.56 2.60 -26.47
CA ASP A 145 6.42 1.61 -25.80
C ASP A 145 7.65 2.23 -25.09
N ASP A 146 7.98 3.49 -25.40
CA ASP A 146 9.09 4.25 -24.82
C ASP A 146 8.73 5.08 -23.56
N ILE A 147 7.44 5.30 -23.28
CA ILE A 147 7.00 6.18 -22.17
C ILE A 147 6.32 5.35 -21.09
N VAL A 148 7.04 5.16 -19.98
CA VAL A 148 6.46 4.61 -18.76
C VAL A 148 5.50 5.64 -18.16
N ASN A 149 4.21 5.33 -18.23
CA ASN A 149 3.14 6.22 -17.76
C ASN A 149 3.29 6.56 -16.26
N PRO A 150 3.17 7.84 -15.86
CA PRO A 150 3.34 8.25 -14.47
C PRO A 150 2.11 8.00 -13.58
N ILE A 151 1.14 7.21 -14.06
CA ILE A 151 -0.09 6.86 -13.35
C ILE A 151 -0.26 5.34 -13.40
N CYS A 152 -0.51 4.72 -12.25
CA CYS A 152 -0.76 3.28 -12.15
C CYS A 152 -1.95 3.00 -11.22
N CYS A 153 -2.71 1.93 -11.50
CA CYS A 153 -3.70 1.40 -10.56
C CYS A 153 -3.71 -0.14 -10.59
N PHE A 154 -4.09 -0.75 -9.47
CA PHE A 154 -4.00 -2.19 -9.26
C PHE A 154 -5.36 -2.81 -8.98
N THR A 155 -5.64 -4.00 -9.52
CA THR A 155 -6.91 -4.71 -9.31
C THR A 155 -7.19 -5.00 -7.83
N GLN A 156 -6.15 -5.19 -7.03
CA GLN A 156 -6.23 -5.49 -5.59
C GLN A 156 -6.69 -4.29 -4.75
N LYS A 157 -6.59 -3.06 -5.27
CA LYS A 157 -7.03 -1.82 -4.61
C LYS A 157 -7.91 -1.01 -5.53
N MET A 158 -9.16 -1.44 -5.62
CA MET A 158 -10.23 -0.81 -6.40
C MET A 158 -10.31 0.70 -6.16
N GLY A 159 -10.20 1.48 -7.23
CA GLY A 159 -10.32 2.93 -7.18
C GLY A 159 -9.18 3.64 -6.43
N ILE A 160 -8.00 3.02 -6.30
CA ILE A 160 -6.80 3.72 -5.82
C ILE A 160 -5.84 3.88 -6.99
N PHE A 161 -5.45 5.12 -7.24
CA PHE A 161 -4.48 5.49 -8.26
C PHE A 161 -3.21 5.96 -7.57
N TYR A 162 -2.08 5.66 -8.19
CA TYR A 162 -0.75 6.08 -7.77
C TYR A 162 -0.15 6.93 -8.87
N ILE A 163 0.53 7.99 -8.48
CA ILE A 163 1.19 8.92 -9.38
C ILE A 163 2.65 9.09 -9.01
N CYS A 164 3.51 9.27 -9.99
CA CYS A 164 4.93 9.52 -9.77
C CYS A 164 5.27 10.98 -9.99
N GLU A 165 5.98 11.59 -9.06
CA GLU A 165 6.59 12.92 -9.24
C GLU A 165 8.10 12.83 -9.02
N PHE A 166 8.86 13.72 -9.64
CA PHE A 166 10.29 13.84 -9.36
C PHE A 166 10.51 14.87 -8.26
N ASN A 167 11.29 14.50 -7.24
CA ASN A 167 11.78 15.47 -6.26
C ASN A 167 12.89 16.35 -6.86
N GLU A 168 13.32 17.36 -6.10
CA GLU A 168 14.44 18.25 -6.44
C GLU A 168 15.72 17.48 -6.82
N ASP A 169 15.91 16.27 -6.27
CA ASP A 169 17.03 15.35 -6.58
C ASP A 169 16.80 14.48 -7.83
N ALA A 170 15.77 14.76 -8.64
CA ALA A 170 15.35 13.97 -9.81
C ALA A 170 15.04 12.48 -9.51
N LYS A 171 14.72 12.14 -8.25
CA LYS A 171 14.30 10.79 -7.85
C LYS A 171 12.79 10.61 -8.02
N PRO A 172 12.31 9.50 -8.60
CA PRO A 172 10.90 9.19 -8.70
C PRO A 172 10.31 8.93 -7.31
N LEU A 173 9.24 9.65 -6.99
CA LEU A 173 8.48 9.52 -5.76
C LEU A 173 7.04 9.21 -6.12
N TRP A 174 6.66 7.95 -5.92
CA TRP A 174 5.29 7.51 -6.06
C TRP A 174 4.46 7.95 -4.85
N LYS A 175 3.31 8.56 -5.11
CA LYS A 175 2.33 8.95 -4.10
C LYS A 175 0.94 8.49 -4.50
N GLN A 176 0.05 8.36 -3.52
CA GLN A 176 -1.36 8.09 -3.80
C GLN A 176 -2.02 9.34 -4.37
N LEU A 177 -2.76 9.18 -5.46
CA LEU A 177 -3.54 10.26 -6.08
C LEU A 177 -4.68 10.69 -5.15
N VAL A 178 -4.73 11.98 -4.83
CA VAL A 178 -5.79 12.58 -4.01
C VAL A 178 -6.87 13.17 -4.92
N LEU A 179 -8.06 13.45 -4.37
CA LEU A 179 -9.16 14.06 -5.10
C LEU A 179 -8.75 15.37 -5.80
N ASN A 180 -7.93 16.20 -5.13
CA ASN A 180 -7.46 17.47 -5.71
C ASN A 180 -6.64 17.25 -6.99
N ASP A 181 -5.79 16.22 -7.03
CA ASP A 181 -4.99 15.89 -8.19
C ASP A 181 -5.86 15.40 -9.36
N MET A 182 -6.90 14.62 -9.07
CA MET A 182 -7.90 14.22 -10.07
C MET A 182 -8.66 15.43 -10.62
N VAL A 183 -9.10 16.34 -9.75
CA VAL A 183 -9.78 17.57 -10.16
C VAL A 183 -8.85 18.45 -11.02
N LEU A 184 -7.56 18.49 -10.70
CA LEU A 184 -6.57 19.21 -11.50
C LEU A 184 -6.50 18.66 -12.93
N ILE A 185 -6.36 17.33 -13.10
CA ILE A 185 -6.34 16.72 -14.44
C ILE A 185 -7.61 17.05 -15.22
N LEU A 186 -8.77 16.91 -14.57
CA LEU A 186 -10.05 17.12 -15.23
C LEU A 186 -10.27 18.59 -15.62
N LYS A 187 -9.84 19.55 -14.78
CA LYS A 187 -9.83 20.97 -15.14
C LYS A 187 -8.86 21.27 -16.29
N THR A 188 -7.70 20.62 -16.32
CA THR A 188 -6.75 20.76 -17.43
C THR A 188 -7.37 20.24 -18.74
N ILE A 189 -8.03 19.08 -18.71
CA ILE A 189 -8.78 18.54 -19.86
C ILE A 189 -9.89 19.52 -20.29
N GLN A 190 -10.69 20.03 -19.36
CA GLN A 190 -11.77 20.97 -19.64
C GLN A 190 -11.23 22.24 -20.33
N ASN A 191 -10.17 22.84 -19.77
CA ASN A 191 -9.55 24.04 -20.34
C ASN A 191 -8.97 23.78 -21.74
N ARG A 192 -8.41 22.60 -21.99
CA ARG A 192 -7.92 22.21 -23.32
C ARG A 192 -9.05 22.00 -24.31
N LEU A 193 -10.14 21.34 -23.90
CA LEU A 193 -11.35 21.19 -24.72
C LEU A 193 -11.92 22.57 -25.10
N LEU A 194 -11.97 23.52 -24.17
CA LEU A 194 -12.41 24.88 -24.45
C LEU A 194 -11.52 25.59 -25.47
N LYS A 195 -10.19 25.42 -25.39
CA LYS A 195 -9.26 25.98 -26.39
C LYS A 195 -9.48 25.38 -27.78
N VAL A 196 -9.57 24.06 -27.87
CA VAL A 196 -9.83 23.35 -29.14
C VAL A 196 -11.18 23.78 -29.73
N LEU A 197 -12.20 23.90 -28.88
CA LEU A 197 -13.53 24.32 -29.29
C LEU A 197 -13.54 25.77 -29.78
N THR A 198 -12.81 26.67 -29.12
CA THR A 198 -12.68 28.08 -29.55
C THR A 198 -11.99 28.16 -30.91
N LYS A 199 -10.93 27.37 -31.12
CA LYS A 199 -10.24 27.28 -32.40
C LYS A 199 -11.17 26.72 -33.48
N TRP A 200 -11.83 25.61 -33.21
CA TRP A 200 -12.76 24.98 -34.15
C TRP A 200 -13.91 25.90 -34.54
N LYS A 201 -14.41 26.71 -33.60
CA LYS A 201 -15.43 27.74 -33.87
C LYS A 201 -14.94 28.78 -34.87
N LEU A 202 -13.70 29.28 -34.71
CA LEU A 202 -13.11 30.24 -35.63
C LEU A 202 -12.94 29.63 -37.02
N ASP A 203 -12.44 28.40 -37.08
CA ASP A 203 -12.16 27.71 -38.35
C ASP A 203 -13.45 27.28 -39.09
N ASN A 204 -14.56 27.09 -38.38
CA ASN A 204 -15.84 26.63 -38.94
C ASN A 204 -16.96 27.65 -38.77
N GLN A 205 -16.64 28.93 -38.56
CA GLN A 205 -17.63 29.97 -38.31
C GLN A 205 -18.70 30.04 -39.40
N TYR A 206 -18.27 29.99 -40.67
CA TYR A 206 -19.19 29.94 -41.82
C TYR A 206 -20.13 28.73 -41.81
N LYS A 207 -19.66 27.56 -41.36
CA LYS A 207 -20.51 26.35 -41.28
C LYS A 207 -21.52 26.43 -40.14
N ILE A 208 -21.20 27.15 -39.06
CA ILE A 208 -22.13 27.37 -37.94
C ILE A 208 -23.21 28.37 -38.35
N GLU A 209 -22.85 29.39 -39.12
CA GLU A 209 -23.79 30.41 -39.62
C GLU A 209 -24.71 29.86 -40.72
N ASP A 210 -24.23 28.92 -41.54
CA ASP A 210 -24.98 28.33 -42.65
C ASP A 210 -25.79 27.07 -42.26
N ASN A 211 -25.47 26.41 -41.14
CA ASN A 211 -26.11 25.15 -40.74
C ASN A 211 -26.59 25.16 -39.27
N ASP A 212 -27.90 25.35 -39.10
CA ASP A 212 -28.58 25.35 -37.80
C ASP A 212 -28.31 24.10 -36.95
N LYS A 213 -28.18 22.91 -37.58
CA LYS A 213 -27.91 21.67 -36.84
C LYS A 213 -26.52 21.67 -36.22
N ILE A 214 -25.51 22.19 -36.95
CA ILE A 214 -24.14 22.29 -36.45
C ILE A 214 -24.08 23.32 -35.32
N SER A 215 -24.79 24.44 -35.47
CA SER A 215 -24.94 25.45 -34.42
C SER A 215 -25.57 24.87 -33.14
N GLU A 216 -26.63 24.07 -33.28
CA GLU A 216 -27.28 23.42 -32.13
C GLU A 216 -26.37 22.40 -31.43
N LEU A 217 -25.65 21.56 -32.19
CA LEU A 217 -24.69 20.59 -31.65
C LEU A 217 -23.53 21.28 -30.92
N PHE A 218 -23.02 22.36 -31.49
CA PHE A 218 -21.96 23.17 -30.88
C PHE A 218 -22.42 23.78 -29.54
N ASN A 219 -23.61 24.39 -29.51
CA ASN A 219 -24.18 24.96 -28.29
C ASN A 219 -24.44 23.89 -27.23
N LYS A 220 -24.93 22.71 -27.64
CA LYS A 220 -25.05 21.54 -26.74
C LYS A 220 -23.70 21.11 -26.17
N ALA A 221 -22.64 21.07 -26.98
CA ALA A 221 -21.29 20.74 -26.52
C ALA A 221 -20.73 21.77 -25.52
N ILE A 222 -20.96 23.06 -25.76
CA ILE A 222 -20.62 24.15 -24.82
C ILE A 222 -21.36 23.96 -23.49
N ILE A 223 -22.68 23.74 -23.52
CA ILE A 223 -23.48 23.55 -22.31
C ILE A 223 -22.99 22.34 -21.52
N LYS A 224 -22.66 21.23 -22.21
CA LYS A 224 -22.06 20.02 -21.57
C LYS A 224 -20.74 20.35 -20.87
N LEU A 225 -19.86 21.15 -21.48
CA LEU A 225 -18.57 21.56 -20.91
C LEU A 225 -18.70 22.55 -19.74
N MET A 226 -19.66 23.48 -19.80
CA MET A 226 -19.86 24.49 -18.76
C MET A 226 -20.55 23.91 -17.52
N ASN A 227 -21.45 22.95 -17.71
CA ASN A 227 -22.14 22.26 -16.60
C ASN A 227 -21.26 21.21 -15.89
N MET A 228 -19.98 21.13 -16.24
CA MET A 228 -19.02 20.20 -15.68
C MET A 228 -18.63 20.62 -14.26
N SER A 229 -19.35 20.10 -13.26
CA SER A 229 -18.99 20.25 -11.85
C SER A 229 -18.16 19.07 -11.37
N PHE A 230 -16.89 19.33 -11.06
CA PHE A 230 -15.98 18.33 -10.48
C PHE A 230 -16.11 18.18 -8.97
N ASN A 231 -17.05 18.92 -8.36
CA ASN A 231 -17.32 18.87 -6.92
C ASN A 231 -18.40 17.83 -6.57
N GLN A 232 -19.06 17.24 -7.57
CA GLN A 232 -20.09 16.22 -7.36
C GLN A 232 -19.47 14.81 -7.41
N ASP A 233 -19.46 14.13 -6.26
CA ASP A 233 -18.87 12.79 -6.08
C ASP A 233 -19.32 11.75 -7.11
N ALA A 234 -20.57 11.83 -7.58
CA ALA A 234 -21.13 10.87 -8.53
C ALA A 234 -20.48 10.92 -9.93
N SER A 235 -20.23 12.13 -10.45
CA SER A 235 -19.59 12.32 -11.76
C SER A 235 -18.12 11.93 -11.73
N LEU A 236 -17.42 12.32 -10.66
CA LEU A 236 -16.02 11.95 -10.45
C LEU A 236 -15.87 10.43 -10.28
N GLY A 237 -16.76 9.80 -9.51
CA GLY A 237 -16.77 8.36 -9.30
C GLY A 237 -16.95 7.56 -10.60
N ARG A 238 -17.81 8.02 -11.52
CA ARG A 238 -17.98 7.37 -12.83
C ARG A 238 -16.72 7.45 -13.68
N ILE A 239 -16.11 8.63 -13.79
CA ILE A 239 -14.85 8.81 -14.55
C ILE A 239 -13.76 7.92 -13.96
N LYS A 240 -13.65 7.93 -12.62
CA LYS A 240 -12.67 7.15 -11.88
C LYS A 240 -12.84 5.65 -12.09
N ASN A 241 -14.07 5.15 -12.10
CA ASN A 241 -14.35 3.73 -12.32
C ASN A 241 -14.02 3.31 -13.77
N ASN A 242 -14.39 4.13 -14.75
CA ASN A 242 -14.05 3.85 -16.15
C ASN A 242 -12.54 3.85 -16.37
N LEU A 243 -11.83 4.85 -15.82
CA LEU A 243 -10.38 4.94 -15.89
C LEU A 243 -9.70 3.76 -15.18
N PHE A 244 -10.22 3.35 -14.01
CA PHE A 244 -9.71 2.18 -13.28
C PHE A 244 -9.89 0.91 -14.11
N ASN A 245 -11.04 0.72 -14.75
CA ASN A 245 -11.28 -0.46 -15.58
C ASN A 245 -10.34 -0.54 -16.79
N TYR A 246 -9.92 0.61 -17.31
CA TYR A 246 -8.97 0.69 -18.41
C TYR A 246 -7.51 0.48 -17.96
N LEU A 247 -7.10 1.11 -16.86
CA LEU A 247 -5.70 1.10 -16.39
C LEU A 247 -5.36 -0.02 -15.41
N LYS A 248 -6.32 -0.81 -14.95
CA LYS A 248 -6.07 -1.84 -13.93
C LYS A 248 -5.00 -2.82 -14.40
N ILE A 249 -3.91 -2.86 -13.66
CA ILE A 249 -2.88 -3.88 -13.81
C ILE A 249 -3.14 -4.92 -12.72
N ASP A 250 -3.13 -6.19 -13.10
CA ASP A 250 -3.11 -7.26 -12.12
C ASP A 250 -1.75 -7.26 -11.43
N PHE A 251 -1.72 -6.94 -10.14
CA PHE A 251 -0.59 -7.29 -9.30
C PHE A 251 -0.57 -8.83 -9.21
N LYS A 252 0.09 -9.50 -10.16
CA LYS A 252 0.57 -10.84 -9.87
C LYS A 252 1.37 -10.67 -8.58
N PRO A 253 1.03 -11.41 -7.50
CA PRO A 253 1.92 -11.43 -6.36
C PRO A 253 3.23 -11.93 -6.94
N ILE A 254 4.21 -11.04 -7.02
CA ILE A 254 5.59 -11.43 -7.23
C ILE A 254 5.81 -12.42 -6.11
N GLU A 255 5.86 -13.70 -6.47
CA GLU A 255 6.37 -14.78 -5.65
C GLU A 255 7.75 -14.28 -5.26
N PHE A 256 7.84 -13.61 -4.11
CA PHE A 256 9.10 -13.51 -3.42
C PHE A 256 9.37 -14.95 -3.03
N ASP A 257 10.20 -15.60 -3.85
CA ASP A 257 11.02 -16.73 -3.49
C ASP A 257 11.49 -16.52 -2.06
N LEU A 258 10.80 -17.16 -1.13
CA LEU A 258 11.34 -17.44 0.18
C LEU A 258 12.17 -18.70 -0.03
N GLU A 259 13.37 -18.52 -0.55
CA GLU A 259 14.44 -19.47 -0.29
C GLU A 259 14.71 -19.45 1.23
N PHE A 260 14.13 -20.47 1.88
CA PHE A 260 14.46 -21.13 3.16
C PHE A 260 14.48 -20.30 4.45
#